data_AF-A0A935V710-F1
#
_entry.id   AF-A0A935V710-F1
#
_cell.length_a   1.000
_cell.length_b   1.000
_cell.length_c   1.000
_cell.angle_alpha   90.00
_cell.angle_beta   90.00
_cell.angle_gamma   90.00
#
_symmetry.space_group_name_H-M   'P 1'
#
loop_
_entity.id
_entity.type
_entity.pdbx_description
1 polymer ?
#
loop_
_entity_poly.entity_id
_entity_poly.type
_entity_poly.pdbx_seq_one_letter_code
_entity_poly.pdbx_strand_id
1 'polypeptide(L)'
;MARGVLTLLTDFGRRDPWVAELTGAVLSAWARHPHSEPQPTLVDLTHDIPRGDIAAASWFLERAAATFPPGTVHLAVVDPGVGSARPAVACTARGQCFVGPGNGLLAFLAAEPDLLVVRLEEMCGRGHPRTGLVSATFHGRDLFAPAAARLALGEPVALLGPAGDAAAPGSAGRGACPADPPRLVWIDAFGNAISDLAVETPAGRRLAAGAGLVVGDTVVPGPFPNYAAAPPGPAFWYWGSGGTVEIGVPGGSAAERLGLQRGLALKVIDP
;
A
#
# COMPACT_ATOMS: atom_id res chain seq x y z
N MET A 1 -9.41 24.65 4.31
CA MET A 1 -8.60 23.44 4.60
C MET A 1 -9.43 22.25 4.17
N ALA A 2 -8.93 21.39 3.28
CA ALA A 2 -9.68 20.21 2.86
C ALA A 2 -9.90 19.30 4.09
N ARG A 3 -11.16 19.03 4.46
CA ARG A 3 -11.51 18.01 5.46
C ARG A 3 -11.62 16.63 4.77
N GLY A 4 -11.45 15.57 5.58
CA GLY A 4 -10.64 14.39 5.28
C GLY A 4 -10.95 13.61 4.01
N VAL A 5 -9.92 13.11 3.36
CA VAL A 5 -10.04 12.01 2.39
C VAL A 5 -9.92 10.71 3.18
N LEU A 6 -10.84 9.76 2.96
CA LEU A 6 -10.72 8.39 3.42
C LEU A 6 -10.47 7.50 2.20
N THR A 7 -9.32 6.85 2.14
CA THR A 7 -9.00 5.91 1.06
C THR A 7 -9.25 4.46 1.49
N LEU A 8 -9.60 3.59 0.54
CA LEU A 8 -9.82 2.17 0.77
C LEU A 8 -8.86 1.30 -0.06
N LEU A 9 -8.17 0.35 0.59
CA LEU A 9 -7.39 -0.70 -0.07
C LEU A 9 -7.73 -2.07 0.53
N THR A 10 -8.11 -3.05 -0.30
CA THR A 10 -8.41 -4.41 0.18
C THR A 10 -8.01 -5.51 -0.81
N ASP A 11 -8.13 -6.77 -0.40
CA ASP A 11 -8.02 -7.98 -1.24
C ASP A 11 -9.38 -8.67 -1.47
N PHE A 12 -10.49 -7.97 -1.24
CA PHE A 12 -11.84 -8.53 -1.28
C PHE A 12 -12.35 -8.77 -2.70
N GLY A 13 -11.76 -8.09 -3.69
CA GLY A 13 -12.31 -7.96 -5.03
C GLY A 13 -13.62 -7.17 -5.05
N ARG A 14 -14.15 -6.94 -6.26
CA ARG A 14 -15.44 -6.26 -6.48
C ARG A 14 -16.60 -7.19 -6.86
N ARG A 15 -16.37 -8.51 -6.88
CA ARG A 15 -17.39 -9.52 -7.25
C ARG A 15 -18.45 -9.69 -6.15
N ASP A 16 -18.01 -9.72 -4.90
CA ASP A 16 -18.80 -10.03 -3.71
C ASP A 16 -19.12 -8.74 -2.93
N PRO A 17 -20.12 -8.72 -2.01
CA PRO A 17 -20.58 -7.48 -1.40
C PRO A 17 -19.64 -6.88 -0.34
N TRP A 18 -18.50 -7.51 -0.06
CA TRP A 18 -17.63 -7.16 1.08
C TRP A 18 -17.13 -5.71 1.04
N VAL A 19 -16.77 -5.20 -0.13
CA VAL A 19 -16.39 -3.78 -0.31
C VAL A 19 -17.59 -2.86 -0.06
N ALA A 20 -18.78 -3.22 -0.56
CA ALA A 20 -19.99 -2.44 -0.35
C ALA A 20 -20.41 -2.42 1.13
N GLU A 21 -20.24 -3.53 1.85
CA GLU A 21 -20.48 -3.59 3.30
C GLU A 21 -19.49 -2.73 4.09
N LEU A 22 -18.21 -2.76 3.71
CA LEU A 22 -17.16 -1.91 4.30
C LEU A 22 -17.49 -0.42 4.10
N THR A 23 -17.80 -0.03 2.87
CA THR A 23 -18.23 1.32 2.52
C THR A 23 -19.50 1.72 3.26
N GLY A 24 -20.48 0.82 3.35
CA GLY A 24 -21.70 1.04 4.12
C GLY A 24 -21.43 1.29 5.60
N ALA A 25 -20.44 0.63 6.19
CA ALA A 25 -20.03 0.88 7.57
C ALA A 25 -19.41 2.28 7.77
N VAL A 26 -18.56 2.72 6.83
CA VAL A 26 -18.02 4.10 6.83
C VAL A 26 -19.14 5.13 6.71
N LEU A 27 -20.01 5.00 5.71
CA LEU A 27 -21.12 5.93 5.48
C LEU A 27 -22.10 5.97 6.66
N SER A 28 -22.41 4.80 7.25
CA SER A 28 -23.24 4.72 8.44
C SER A 28 -22.60 5.40 9.65
N ALA A 29 -21.27 5.38 9.76
CA ALA A 29 -20.55 6.11 10.79
C ALA A 29 -20.67 7.62 10.59
N TRP A 30 -20.43 8.12 9.38
CA TRP A 30 -20.56 9.55 9.08
C TRP A 30 -21.99 10.07 9.23
N ALA A 31 -23.00 9.29 8.87
CA ALA A 31 -24.41 9.66 9.02
C ALA A 31 -24.82 9.95 10.48
N ARG A 32 -24.09 9.40 11.47
CA ARG A 32 -24.31 9.69 12.90
C ARG A 32 -23.74 11.03 13.36
N HIS A 33 -22.99 11.72 12.49
CA HIS A 33 -22.37 13.02 12.75
C HIS A 33 -22.84 14.07 11.71
N PRO A 34 -24.14 14.41 11.67
CA PRO A 34 -24.73 15.26 10.61
C PRO A 34 -24.24 16.72 10.62
N HIS A 35 -23.53 17.15 11.67
CA HIS A 35 -22.97 18.50 11.77
C HIS A 35 -21.53 18.61 11.25
N SER A 36 -20.97 17.52 10.74
CA SER A 36 -19.59 17.46 10.24
C SER A 36 -19.48 17.86 8.76
N GLU A 37 -20.02 19.03 8.40
CA GLU A 37 -19.91 19.57 7.04
C GLU A 37 -18.61 20.38 6.84
N PRO A 38 -17.95 20.29 5.66
CA PRO A 38 -18.25 19.36 4.57
C PRO A 38 -17.89 17.90 4.91
N GLN A 39 -18.70 16.96 4.44
CA GLN A 39 -18.47 15.51 4.59
C GLN A 39 -17.12 15.08 3.98
N PRO A 40 -16.43 14.08 4.56
CA PRO A 40 -15.21 13.50 3.99
C PRO A 40 -15.44 12.87 2.60
N THR A 41 -14.38 12.83 1.79
CA THR A 41 -14.40 12.15 0.47
C THR A 41 -13.93 10.72 0.61
N LEU A 42 -14.69 9.76 0.09
CA LEU A 42 -14.29 8.35 0.00
C LEU A 42 -13.61 8.06 -1.34
N VAL A 43 -12.45 7.42 -1.33
CA VAL A 43 -11.66 7.08 -2.54
C VAL A 43 -11.20 5.62 -2.49
N ASP A 44 -11.58 4.81 -3.47
CA ASP A 44 -11.01 3.47 -3.60
C ASP A 44 -9.61 3.56 -4.22
N LEU A 45 -8.59 3.03 -3.55
CA LEU A 45 -7.26 2.81 -4.15
C LEU A 45 -7.30 1.58 -5.06
N THR A 46 -7.67 0.44 -4.48
CA THR A 46 -7.87 -0.84 -5.18
C THR A 46 -8.49 -1.86 -4.23
N HIS A 47 -9.25 -2.82 -4.78
CA HIS A 47 -9.70 -3.99 -4.02
C HIS A 47 -9.18 -5.30 -4.63
N ASP A 48 -8.27 -5.20 -5.60
CA ASP A 48 -7.78 -6.31 -6.40
C ASP A 48 -6.35 -6.70 -5.99
N ILE A 49 -5.95 -6.38 -4.75
CA ILE A 49 -4.73 -6.95 -4.18
C ILE A 49 -4.86 -8.47 -4.16
N PRO A 50 -3.80 -9.24 -4.52
CA PRO A 50 -3.85 -10.69 -4.42
C PRO A 50 -4.21 -11.12 -2.99
N ARG A 51 -5.09 -12.13 -2.88
CA ARG A 51 -5.65 -12.57 -1.59
C ARG A 51 -4.55 -12.92 -0.59
N GLY A 52 -4.61 -12.30 0.60
CA GLY A 52 -3.64 -12.50 1.67
C GLY A 52 -2.24 -11.93 1.43
N ASP A 53 -2.02 -11.18 0.34
CA ASP A 53 -0.72 -10.68 -0.05
C ASP A 53 -0.38 -9.35 0.64
N ILE A 54 0.04 -9.46 1.90
CA ILE A 54 0.40 -8.33 2.77
C ILE A 54 1.53 -7.48 2.15
N ALA A 55 2.48 -8.11 1.46
CA ALA A 55 3.62 -7.44 0.85
C ALA A 55 3.21 -6.61 -0.38
N ALA A 56 2.26 -7.08 -1.19
CA ALA A 56 1.67 -6.29 -2.26
C ALA A 56 0.83 -5.14 -1.69
N ALA A 57 -0.02 -5.43 -0.69
CA ALA A 57 -0.85 -4.41 -0.04
C ALA A 57 -0.02 -3.24 0.52
N SER A 58 1.03 -3.56 1.27
CA SER A 58 1.96 -2.57 1.82
C SER A 58 2.61 -1.71 0.74
N TRP A 59 3.08 -2.33 -0.35
CA TRP A 59 3.75 -1.61 -1.45
C TRP A 59 2.78 -0.70 -2.22
N PHE A 60 1.56 -1.16 -2.50
CA PHE A 60 0.51 -0.34 -3.13
C PHE A 60 0.13 0.84 -2.24
N LEU A 61 -0.07 0.59 -0.95
CA LEU A 61 -0.45 1.62 0.01
C LEU A 61 0.63 2.70 0.16
N GLU A 62 1.88 2.30 0.33
CA GLU A 62 3.01 3.22 0.45
C GLU A 62 3.12 4.15 -0.77
N ARG A 63 3.03 3.57 -1.97
CA ARG A 63 3.11 4.34 -3.23
C ARG A 63 1.94 5.30 -3.39
N ALA A 64 0.71 4.84 -3.14
CA ALA A 64 -0.46 5.69 -3.27
C ALA A 64 -0.47 6.83 -2.24
N ALA A 65 -0.21 6.50 -0.97
CA ALA A 65 -0.25 7.46 0.14
C ALA A 65 0.72 8.64 -0.03
N ALA A 66 1.83 8.45 -0.74
CA ALA A 66 2.79 9.51 -1.05
C ALA A 66 2.21 10.65 -1.90
N THR A 67 1.12 10.42 -2.63
CA THR A 67 0.47 11.44 -3.48
C THR A 67 -0.76 12.11 -2.84
N PHE A 68 -1.25 11.57 -1.72
CA PHE A 68 -2.39 12.13 -1.01
C PHE A 68 -1.95 13.27 -0.08
N PRO A 69 -2.80 14.29 0.13
CA PRO A 69 -2.47 15.42 0.98
C PRO A 69 -2.41 15.01 2.47
N PRO A 70 -1.70 15.79 3.31
CA PRO A 70 -1.79 15.67 4.77
C PRO A 70 -3.24 15.71 5.26
N GLY A 71 -3.52 14.97 6.33
CA GLY A 71 -4.87 14.78 6.87
C GLY A 71 -5.68 13.66 6.21
N THR A 72 -5.13 12.98 5.20
CA THR A 72 -5.76 11.80 4.59
C THR A 72 -5.71 10.61 5.56
N VAL A 73 -6.80 9.83 5.61
CA VAL A 73 -6.90 8.57 6.34
C VAL A 73 -6.91 7.43 5.34
N HIS A 74 -5.98 6.50 5.45
CA HIS A 74 -5.94 5.30 4.62
C HIS A 74 -6.43 4.09 5.41
N LEU A 75 -7.53 3.51 4.96
CA LEU A 75 -8.03 2.24 5.48
C LEU A 75 -7.57 1.11 4.57
N ALA A 76 -6.68 0.26 5.08
CA ALA A 76 -6.14 -0.87 4.34
C ALA A 76 -6.40 -2.20 5.05
N VAL A 77 -7.07 -3.12 4.36
CA VAL A 77 -7.50 -4.41 4.91
C VAL A 77 -7.12 -5.54 3.97
N VAL A 78 -5.96 -6.14 4.25
CA VAL A 78 -5.53 -7.46 3.75
C VAL A 78 -5.12 -8.26 4.96
N ASP A 79 -6.02 -9.15 5.41
CA ASP A 79 -5.97 -9.71 6.76
C ASP A 79 -6.27 -11.21 6.80
N PRO A 80 -5.31 -12.05 6.37
CA PRO A 80 -5.45 -13.51 6.48
C PRO A 80 -5.52 -13.99 7.94
N GLY A 81 -5.11 -13.15 8.90
CA GLY A 81 -5.13 -13.41 10.34
C GLY A 81 -6.33 -12.81 11.07
N VAL A 82 -7.41 -12.44 10.37
CA VAL A 82 -8.62 -11.90 11.01
C VAL A 82 -9.14 -12.84 12.12
N GLY A 83 -9.59 -12.27 13.24
CA GLY A 83 -10.04 -13.04 14.40
C GLY A 83 -8.93 -13.70 15.24
N SER A 84 -7.66 -13.57 14.85
CA SER A 84 -6.52 -14.03 15.65
C SER A 84 -6.08 -12.97 16.69
N ALA A 85 -5.01 -13.26 17.42
CA ALA A 85 -4.40 -12.34 18.39
C ALA A 85 -3.63 -11.16 17.76
N ARG A 86 -3.59 -11.04 16.42
CA ARG A 86 -2.90 -9.93 15.73
C ARG A 86 -3.54 -8.59 16.11
N PRO A 87 -2.77 -7.56 16.50
CA PRO A 87 -3.33 -6.29 16.93
C PRO A 87 -4.08 -5.59 15.79
N ALA A 88 -5.15 -4.87 16.13
CA ALA A 88 -5.76 -3.89 15.25
C ALA A 88 -5.10 -2.54 15.55
N VAL A 89 -4.64 -1.81 14.52
CA VAL A 89 -3.82 -0.60 14.74
C VAL A 89 -4.31 0.59 13.94
N ALA A 90 -4.10 1.77 14.51
CA ALA A 90 -4.08 3.04 13.79
C ALA A 90 -2.71 3.69 13.98
N CYS A 91 -2.12 4.19 12.89
CA CYS A 91 -0.84 4.87 12.90
C CYS A 91 -1.01 6.30 12.39
N THR A 92 -0.21 7.24 12.88
CA THR A 92 -0.01 8.53 12.23
C THR A 92 1.45 8.68 11.84
N ALA A 93 1.69 9.10 10.61
CA ALA A 93 3.02 9.37 10.07
C ALA A 93 2.86 10.24 8.82
N ARG A 94 3.87 11.05 8.50
CA ARG A 94 3.86 11.94 7.31
C ARG A 94 2.62 12.85 7.26
N GLY A 95 2.11 13.25 8.43
CA GLY A 95 0.88 14.04 8.56
C GLY A 95 -0.41 13.33 8.09
N GLN A 96 -0.40 12.02 7.90
CA GLN A 96 -1.54 11.19 7.46
C GLN A 96 -1.85 10.12 8.53
N CYS A 97 -3.03 9.51 8.43
CA CYS A 97 -3.44 8.39 9.30
C CYS A 97 -3.54 7.10 8.49
N PHE A 98 -3.21 5.97 9.10
CA PHE A 98 -3.27 4.65 8.50
C PHE A 98 -3.99 3.69 9.46
N VAL A 99 -5.00 2.96 8.98
CA VAL A 99 -5.82 2.07 9.79
C VAL A 99 -5.83 0.69 9.15
N GLY A 100 -5.52 -0.35 9.94
CA GLY A 100 -5.48 -1.71 9.42
C GLY A 100 -4.99 -2.76 10.42
N PRO A 101 -4.78 -4.01 9.95
CA PRO A 101 -4.23 -5.09 10.76
C PRO A 101 -2.74 -4.86 11.04
N GLY A 102 -2.32 -5.12 12.28
CA GLY A 102 -0.92 -5.17 12.69
C GLY A 102 -0.26 -6.49 12.30
N ASN A 103 -0.21 -6.76 11.00
CA ASN A 103 0.30 -8.00 10.41
C ASN A 103 1.48 -7.78 9.45
N GLY A 104 2.06 -6.57 9.46
CA GLY A 104 3.12 -6.15 8.57
C GLY A 104 2.66 -5.22 7.44
N LEU A 105 1.36 -5.07 7.19
CA LEU A 105 0.84 -4.20 6.11
C LEU A 105 1.31 -2.75 6.25
N LEU A 106 1.34 -2.23 7.48
CA LEU A 106 1.74 -0.86 7.81
C LEU A 106 3.21 -0.74 8.23
N ALA A 107 4.03 -1.78 8.05
CA ALA A 107 5.41 -1.80 8.53
C ALA A 107 6.34 -0.82 7.83
N PHE A 108 5.99 -0.36 6.62
CA PHE A 108 6.75 0.68 5.90
C PHE A 108 6.79 2.01 6.67
N LEU A 109 5.92 2.21 7.65
CA LEU A 109 5.92 3.38 8.53
C LEU A 109 6.93 3.29 9.67
N ALA A 110 7.55 2.13 9.92
CA ALA A 110 8.39 1.90 11.10
C ALA A 110 9.62 2.80 11.19
N ALA A 111 10.10 3.32 10.05
CA ALA A 111 11.23 4.23 9.97
C ALA A 111 10.83 5.72 10.05
N GLU A 112 9.53 6.03 10.14
CA GLU A 112 9.06 7.41 10.16
C GLU A 112 9.34 8.05 11.53
N PRO A 113 10.02 9.21 11.58
CA PRO A 113 10.40 9.85 12.84
C PRO A 113 9.19 10.39 13.62
N ASP A 114 8.07 10.65 12.94
CA ASP A 114 6.81 11.12 13.54
C ASP A 114 5.80 9.98 13.76
N LEU A 115 6.24 8.71 13.69
CA LEU A 115 5.36 7.56 13.89
C LEU A 115 4.76 7.56 15.29
N LEU A 116 3.43 7.58 15.34
CA LEU A 116 2.65 7.24 16.52
C LEU A 116 1.74 6.07 16.20
N VAL A 117 1.66 5.09 17.11
CA VAL A 117 0.85 3.90 16.96
C VAL A 117 -0.17 3.82 18.11
N VAL A 118 -1.41 3.50 17.79
CA VAL A 118 -2.50 3.23 18.73
C VAL A 118 -3.05 1.83 18.44
N ARG A 119 -3.31 1.05 19.49
CA ARG A 119 -4.07 -0.20 19.36
C ARG A 119 -5.55 0.14 19.38
N LEU A 120 -6.28 -0.30 18.36
CA LEU A 120 -7.72 -0.13 18.32
C LEU A 120 -8.36 -1.08 19.33
N GLU A 121 -9.17 -0.53 20.23
CA GLU A 121 -10.03 -1.32 21.08
C GLU A 121 -11.34 -1.66 20.35
N GLU A 122 -11.95 -2.80 20.65
CA GLU A 122 -13.25 -3.19 20.07
C GLU A 122 -14.35 -2.15 20.35
N MET A 123 -14.17 -1.36 21.41
CA MET A 123 -15.09 -0.29 21.81
C MET A 123 -14.93 1.01 21.01
N CYS A 124 -14.01 1.08 20.05
CA CYS A 124 -13.74 2.26 19.23
C CYS A 124 -14.79 2.57 18.14
N GLY A 125 -16.01 2.01 18.27
CA GLY A 125 -17.20 2.73 17.84
C GLY A 125 -18.15 1.97 16.93
N ARG A 126 -18.91 1.05 17.54
CA ARG A 126 -20.21 0.49 17.11
C ARG A 126 -20.23 -0.68 16.13
N GLY A 127 -19.18 -1.52 16.11
CA GLY A 127 -19.23 -2.86 15.51
C GLY A 127 -19.89 -2.91 14.12
N HIS A 128 -20.57 -4.00 13.82
CA HIS A 128 -21.44 -4.07 12.65
C HIS A 128 -22.54 -3.00 12.75
N PRO A 129 -22.78 -2.19 11.69
CA PRO A 129 -23.80 -1.15 11.67
C PRO A 129 -25.22 -1.54 12.14
N ARG A 130 -25.59 -2.83 12.05
CA ARG A 130 -26.91 -3.34 12.43
C ARG A 130 -26.94 -3.97 13.83
N THR A 131 -25.91 -4.72 14.19
CA THR A 131 -25.91 -5.52 15.43
C THR A 131 -25.08 -4.89 16.54
N GLY A 132 -24.18 -3.97 16.20
CA GLY A 132 -23.22 -3.37 17.13
C GLY A 132 -22.09 -4.32 17.57
N LEU A 133 -22.08 -5.57 17.08
CA LEU A 133 -21.08 -6.59 17.45
C LEU A 133 -19.89 -6.57 16.50
N VAL A 134 -18.70 -6.85 17.02
CA VAL A 134 -17.50 -7.07 16.21
C VAL A 134 -17.45 -8.54 15.76
N SER A 135 -17.53 -8.79 14.46
CA SER A 135 -17.41 -10.15 13.91
C SER A 135 -15.95 -10.62 13.92
N ALA A 136 -15.72 -11.84 14.38
CA ALA A 136 -14.42 -12.51 14.33
C ALA A 136 -13.87 -12.71 12.91
N THR A 137 -14.72 -12.61 11.87
CA THR A 137 -14.34 -12.82 10.47
C THR A 137 -14.35 -11.55 9.62
N PHE A 138 -14.72 -10.40 10.19
CA PHE A 138 -14.84 -9.16 9.40
C PHE A 138 -14.48 -7.88 10.16
N HIS A 139 -13.28 -7.87 10.76
CA HIS A 139 -12.73 -6.66 11.40
C HIS A 139 -12.63 -5.45 10.46
N GLY A 140 -12.49 -5.66 9.15
CA GLY A 140 -12.62 -4.59 8.14
C GLY A 140 -13.86 -3.73 8.35
N ARG A 141 -15.03 -4.37 8.32
CA ARG A 141 -16.33 -3.70 8.46
C ARG A 141 -16.59 -3.23 9.89
N ASP A 142 -16.26 -4.06 10.88
CA ASP A 142 -16.78 -3.86 12.24
C ASP A 142 -15.84 -3.07 13.16
N LEU A 143 -14.55 -2.99 12.83
CA LEU A 143 -13.54 -2.33 13.66
C LEU A 143 -12.79 -1.24 12.89
N PHE A 144 -12.22 -1.59 11.73
CA PHE A 144 -11.37 -0.68 10.98
C PHE A 144 -12.15 0.44 10.28
N ALA A 145 -13.26 0.13 9.61
CA ALA A 145 -14.10 1.14 8.96
C ALA A 145 -14.65 2.20 9.92
N PRO A 146 -15.24 1.85 11.08
CA PRO A 146 -15.69 2.85 12.05
C PRO A 146 -14.55 3.70 12.62
N ALA A 147 -13.40 3.09 12.90
CA ALA A 147 -12.21 3.81 13.37
C ALA A 147 -11.71 4.82 12.32
N ALA A 148 -11.54 4.38 11.07
CA ALA A 148 -11.11 5.24 9.98
C ALA A 148 -12.11 6.37 9.70
N ALA A 149 -13.41 6.07 9.77
CA ALA A 149 -14.47 7.06 9.58
C ALA A 149 -14.39 8.19 10.63
N ARG A 150 -14.12 7.86 11.90
CA ARG A 150 -13.92 8.83 12.99
C ARG A 150 -12.70 9.72 12.74
N LEU A 151 -11.58 9.14 12.33
CA LEU A 151 -10.37 9.90 11.98
C LEU A 151 -10.63 10.86 10.81
N ALA A 152 -11.38 10.43 9.80
CA ALA A 152 -11.69 11.27 8.64
C ALA A 152 -12.57 12.47 8.99
N LEU A 153 -13.34 12.37 10.08
CA LEU A 153 -14.10 13.49 10.67
C LEU A 153 -13.22 14.41 11.55
N GLY A 154 -11.92 14.13 11.68
CA GLY A 154 -10.96 14.92 12.43
C GLY A 154 -10.82 14.52 13.91
N GLU A 155 -11.31 13.34 14.29
CA GLU A 155 -11.10 12.86 15.66
C GLU A 155 -9.62 12.51 15.90
N PRO A 156 -9.03 12.91 17.05
CA PRO A 156 -7.65 12.56 17.38
C PRO A 156 -7.44 11.05 17.49
N VAL A 157 -6.36 10.54 16.88
CA VAL A 157 -5.99 9.12 16.91
C VAL A 157 -5.88 8.53 18.31
N ALA A 158 -5.46 9.34 19.29
CA ALA A 158 -5.33 8.93 20.69
C ALA A 158 -6.67 8.56 21.35
N LEU A 159 -7.82 8.94 20.76
CA LEU A 159 -9.15 8.56 21.23
C LEU A 159 -9.62 7.20 20.69
N LEU A 160 -8.81 6.56 19.84
CA LEU A 160 -9.08 5.23 19.31
C LEU A 160 -8.48 4.09 20.13
N GLY A 161 -7.89 4.38 21.29
CA GLY A 161 -7.37 3.36 22.19
C GLY A 161 -6.00 3.72 22.77
N PRO A 162 -5.38 2.80 23.52
CA PRO A 162 -4.11 3.04 24.17
C PRO A 162 -2.96 3.09 23.16
N ALA A 163 -1.89 3.77 23.54
CA ALA A 163 -0.64 3.76 22.79
C ALA A 163 -0.17 2.31 22.52
N GLY A 164 0.17 2.04 21.26
CA GLY A 164 0.75 0.78 20.82
C GLY A 164 2.27 0.85 20.73
N ASP A 165 2.91 -0.31 20.67
CA ASP A 165 4.35 -0.38 20.40
C ASP A 165 4.63 0.01 18.94
N ALA A 166 5.79 0.61 18.67
CA ALA A 166 6.22 0.91 17.30
C ALA A 166 6.35 -0.36 16.42
N ALA A 167 6.47 -1.54 17.03
CA ALA A 167 6.47 -2.84 16.36
C ALA A 167 5.06 -3.42 16.10
N ALA A 168 4.01 -2.83 16.68
CA ALA A 168 2.62 -3.32 16.53
C ALA A 168 2.06 -3.28 15.09
N PRO A 169 2.52 -2.41 14.17
CA PRO A 169 2.23 -2.53 12.73
C PRO A 169 2.68 -3.86 12.12
N GLY A 170 3.53 -4.63 12.83
CA GLY A 170 4.13 -5.88 12.40
C GLY A 170 5.40 -5.66 11.57
N SER A 171 6.03 -6.75 11.16
CA SER A 171 7.11 -6.73 10.17
C SER A 171 6.54 -7.08 8.81
N ALA A 172 6.70 -6.22 7.81
CA ALA A 172 6.47 -6.63 6.43
C ALA A 172 7.49 -7.73 6.09
N GLY A 173 7.07 -8.77 5.37
CA GLY A 173 8.00 -9.72 4.75
C GLY A 173 8.91 -9.05 3.70
N ARG A 174 8.63 -7.79 3.33
CA ARG A 174 9.58 -6.88 2.73
C ARG A 174 10.37 -6.24 3.87
N GLY A 175 11.66 -6.59 4.00
CA GLY A 175 12.55 -5.77 4.81
C GLY A 175 12.41 -4.31 4.38
N ALA A 176 12.48 -3.37 5.31
CA ALA A 176 12.40 -1.94 5.03
C ALA A 176 13.57 -1.40 4.16
N CYS A 177 14.32 -2.30 3.52
CA CYS A 177 15.44 -2.03 2.63
C CYS A 177 15.17 -2.72 1.28
N PRO A 178 15.63 -2.13 0.16
CA PRO A 178 15.72 -2.85 -1.10
C PRO A 178 16.36 -4.22 -0.86
N ALA A 179 15.82 -5.27 -1.46
CA ALA A 179 16.48 -6.57 -1.39
C ALA A 179 17.90 -6.43 -1.98
N ASP A 180 18.87 -7.17 -1.42
CA ASP A 180 20.18 -7.36 -2.01
C ASP A 180 20.37 -8.86 -2.31
N PRO A 181 20.33 -9.29 -3.58
CA PRO A 181 20.15 -8.47 -4.78
C PRO A 181 18.71 -7.93 -4.92
N PRO A 182 18.50 -6.80 -5.64
CA PRO A 182 17.18 -6.23 -5.90
C PRO A 182 16.26 -7.24 -6.59
N ARG A 183 14.94 -7.06 -6.48
CA ARG A 183 13.94 -8.00 -7.00
C ARG A 183 12.80 -7.31 -7.72
N LEU A 184 12.18 -8.03 -8.64
CA LEU A 184 10.89 -7.66 -9.21
C LEU A 184 9.80 -7.75 -8.14
N VAL A 185 9.13 -6.64 -7.89
CA VAL A 185 8.14 -6.49 -6.83
C VAL A 185 6.71 -6.54 -7.33
N TRP A 186 6.50 -6.18 -8.60
CA TRP A 186 5.18 -6.15 -9.21
C TRP A 186 5.27 -6.26 -10.74
N ILE A 187 4.24 -6.84 -11.36
CA ILE A 187 4.00 -6.75 -12.80
C ILE A 187 2.71 -5.96 -12.99
N ASP A 188 2.78 -4.81 -13.66
CA ASP A 188 1.59 -3.98 -13.88
C ASP A 188 0.64 -4.57 -14.94
N ALA A 189 -0.52 -3.93 -15.13
CA ALA A 189 -1.53 -4.38 -16.09
C ALA A 189 -1.07 -4.29 -17.57
N PHE A 190 -0.02 -3.51 -17.86
CA PHE A 190 0.59 -3.43 -19.20
C PHE A 190 1.66 -4.52 -19.40
N GLY A 191 2.03 -5.24 -18.33
CA GLY A 191 3.07 -6.25 -18.34
C GLY A 191 4.47 -5.70 -18.07
N ASN A 192 4.59 -4.46 -17.58
CA ASN A 192 5.88 -3.91 -17.16
C ASN A 192 6.28 -4.50 -15.81
N ALA A 193 7.55 -4.84 -15.67
CA ALA A 193 8.09 -5.39 -14.45
C ALA A 193 8.73 -4.30 -13.59
N ILE A 194 8.18 -4.08 -12.41
CA ILE A 194 8.61 -3.05 -11.46
C ILE A 194 9.50 -3.71 -10.42
N SER A 195 10.63 -3.08 -10.06
CA SER A 195 11.58 -3.58 -9.05
C SER A 195 11.57 -2.77 -7.75
N ASP A 196 12.26 -3.26 -6.72
CA ASP A 196 12.61 -2.48 -5.51
C ASP A 196 13.92 -1.70 -5.65
N LEU A 197 14.56 -1.72 -6.83
CA LEU A 197 15.77 -0.97 -7.08
C LEU A 197 15.42 0.51 -7.26
N ALA A 198 15.76 1.33 -6.27
CA ALA A 198 15.55 2.77 -6.31
C ALA A 198 16.36 3.44 -7.43
N VAL A 199 15.76 4.46 -8.06
CA VAL A 199 16.43 5.30 -9.08
C VAL A 199 17.63 6.03 -8.49
N GLU A 200 17.49 6.47 -7.24
CA GLU A 200 18.55 7.09 -6.45
C GLU A 200 18.89 6.17 -5.28
N THR A 201 20.13 5.71 -5.23
CA THR A 201 20.63 5.00 -4.05
C THR A 201 20.83 6.01 -2.91
N PRO A 202 20.80 5.57 -1.63
CA PRO A 202 21.15 6.44 -0.49
C PRO A 202 22.54 7.08 -0.60
N ALA A 203 23.44 6.50 -1.40
CA ALA A 203 24.75 7.06 -1.74
C ALA A 203 24.70 8.13 -2.85
N GLY A 204 23.51 8.55 -3.31
CA GLY A 204 23.31 9.55 -4.38
C GLY A 204 23.69 9.06 -5.77
N ARG A 205 24.04 7.78 -5.95
CA ARG A 205 24.41 7.22 -7.25
C ARG A 205 23.14 6.81 -8.00
N ARG A 206 22.91 7.45 -9.15
CA ARG A 206 22.07 6.90 -10.22
C ARG A 206 22.89 5.88 -10.99
N LEU A 207 22.27 4.78 -11.44
CA LEU A 207 22.94 3.84 -12.33
C LEU A 207 23.45 4.60 -13.57
N ALA A 208 24.71 4.34 -13.95
CA ALA A 208 25.35 5.05 -15.05
C ALA A 208 24.56 4.88 -16.36
N ALA A 209 24.61 5.90 -17.22
CA ALA A 209 24.09 5.77 -18.58
C ALA A 209 24.83 4.62 -19.28
N GLY A 210 24.08 3.66 -19.84
CA GLY A 210 24.64 2.44 -20.45
C GLY A 210 24.69 1.22 -19.52
N ALA A 211 24.32 1.35 -18.24
CA ALA A 211 24.23 0.19 -17.34
C ALA A 211 23.20 -0.83 -17.84
N GLY A 212 23.58 -2.10 -17.87
CA GLY A 212 22.68 -3.21 -18.15
C GLY A 212 21.98 -3.69 -16.89
N LEU A 213 20.81 -4.32 -17.05
CA LEU A 213 20.21 -5.15 -16.01
C LEU A 213 20.20 -6.60 -16.47
N VAL A 214 20.56 -7.53 -15.60
CA VAL A 214 20.27 -8.95 -15.81
C VAL A 214 19.03 -9.32 -15.03
N VAL A 215 18.05 -9.92 -15.71
CA VAL A 215 16.90 -10.55 -15.07
C VAL A 215 16.74 -11.96 -15.65
N GLY A 216 16.79 -12.96 -14.77
CA GLY A 216 16.97 -14.34 -15.21
C GLY A 216 18.26 -14.47 -16.03
N ASP A 217 18.13 -14.93 -17.27
CA ASP A 217 19.25 -15.08 -18.21
C ASP A 217 19.30 -13.94 -19.27
N THR A 218 18.43 -12.94 -19.15
CA THR A 218 18.32 -11.86 -20.15
C THR A 218 19.04 -10.60 -19.69
N VAL A 219 19.87 -10.05 -20.58
CA VAL A 219 20.42 -8.69 -20.43
C VAL A 219 19.45 -7.68 -21.03
N VAL A 220 18.99 -6.74 -20.21
CA VAL A 220 18.08 -5.67 -20.56
C VAL A 220 18.87 -4.35 -20.62
N PRO A 221 18.92 -3.65 -21.77
CA PRO A 221 19.66 -2.40 -21.91
C PRO A 221 18.92 -1.21 -21.30
N GLY A 222 19.66 -0.18 -20.85
CA GLY A 222 19.10 1.07 -20.35
C GLY A 222 20.13 1.95 -19.63
N PRO A 223 19.71 2.99 -18.90
CA PRO A 223 18.33 3.49 -18.83
C PRO A 223 17.91 4.16 -20.14
N PHE A 224 16.64 4.01 -20.52
CA PHE A 224 16.00 4.89 -21.52
C PHE A 224 14.97 5.80 -20.85
N PRO A 225 14.78 7.05 -21.33
CA PRO A 225 13.90 8.02 -20.68
C PRO A 225 12.40 7.70 -20.84
N ASN A 226 12.02 7.00 -21.90
CA ASN A 226 10.65 6.62 -22.21
C ASN A 226 10.62 5.55 -23.33
N TYR A 227 9.41 5.07 -23.62
CA TYR A 227 9.15 4.06 -24.66
C TYR A 227 9.54 4.51 -26.08
N ALA A 228 9.51 5.81 -26.39
CA ALA A 228 9.86 6.30 -27.73
C ALA A 228 11.39 6.31 -27.98
N ALA A 229 12.18 6.42 -26.90
CA ALA A 229 13.63 6.31 -26.95
C ALA A 229 14.14 4.87 -26.83
N ALA A 230 13.25 3.90 -26.64
CA ALA A 230 13.61 2.50 -26.45
C ALA A 230 14.35 1.95 -27.69
N PRO A 231 15.39 1.11 -27.49
CA PRO A 231 16.12 0.51 -28.59
C PRO A 231 15.23 -0.53 -29.27
N PRO A 232 15.48 -0.85 -30.56
CA PRO A 232 14.93 -2.04 -31.18
C PRO A 232 15.35 -3.27 -30.37
N GLY A 233 14.40 -4.06 -29.87
CA GLY A 233 14.73 -5.21 -29.05
C GLY A 233 13.56 -5.79 -28.25
N PRO A 234 13.82 -6.87 -27.50
CA PRO A 234 12.79 -7.59 -26.77
C PRO A 234 12.33 -6.86 -25.51
N ALA A 235 13.17 -6.00 -24.91
CA ALA A 235 12.87 -5.18 -23.73
C ALA A 235 13.92 -4.09 -23.51
N PHE A 236 13.60 -3.16 -22.61
CA PHE A 236 14.49 -2.12 -22.11
C PHE A 236 14.13 -1.78 -20.67
N TRP A 237 15.04 -1.16 -19.94
CA TRP A 237 14.75 -0.65 -18.60
C TRP A 237 14.78 0.88 -18.57
N TYR A 238 13.96 1.44 -17.69
CA TYR A 238 13.74 2.87 -17.55
C TYR A 238 13.49 3.25 -16.09
N TRP A 239 13.54 4.55 -15.83
CA TRP A 239 13.19 5.12 -14.53
C TRP A 239 11.67 5.25 -14.41
N GLY A 240 11.09 4.41 -13.56
CA GLY A 240 9.66 4.43 -13.26
C GLY A 240 9.25 5.70 -12.52
N SER A 241 8.03 6.16 -12.76
CA SER A 241 7.47 7.38 -12.13
C SER A 241 7.32 7.24 -10.61
N GLY A 242 7.26 6.02 -10.10
CA GLY A 242 7.27 5.76 -8.65
C GLY A 242 8.65 5.58 -8.05
N GLY A 243 9.71 6.09 -8.70
CA GLY A 243 11.05 6.19 -8.11
C GLY A 243 11.88 4.91 -8.14
N THR A 244 11.46 3.90 -8.89
CA THR A 244 12.13 2.59 -9.00
C THR A 244 12.46 2.26 -10.45
N VAL A 245 13.42 1.36 -10.65
CA VAL A 245 13.74 0.78 -11.95
C VAL A 245 12.59 -0.11 -12.43
N GLU A 246 12.19 0.08 -13.68
CA GLU A 246 11.13 -0.68 -14.34
C GLU A 246 11.65 -1.25 -15.67
N ILE A 247 11.12 -2.40 -16.07
CA ILE A 247 11.42 -3.08 -17.34
C ILE A 247 10.16 -3.12 -18.17
N GLY A 248 10.25 -2.60 -19.39
CA GLY A 248 9.12 -2.49 -20.32
C GLY A 248 9.48 -2.95 -21.71
N VAL A 249 8.45 -3.04 -22.54
CA VAL A 249 8.57 -3.36 -23.96
C VAL A 249 7.66 -2.43 -24.76
N PRO A 250 8.14 -1.80 -25.85
CA PRO A 250 7.26 -1.00 -26.69
C PRO A 250 6.14 -1.86 -27.29
N GLY A 251 4.89 -1.49 -26.99
CA GLY A 251 3.70 -2.15 -27.52
C GLY A 251 3.51 -3.60 -27.09
N GLY A 252 4.00 -4.00 -25.92
CA GLY A 252 3.79 -5.36 -25.42
C GLY A 252 4.14 -5.56 -23.94
N SER A 253 3.97 -6.78 -23.47
CA SER A 253 4.26 -7.19 -22.09
C SER A 253 5.71 -7.65 -21.93
N ALA A 254 6.47 -6.99 -21.04
CA ALA A 254 7.81 -7.43 -20.66
C ALA A 254 7.77 -8.77 -19.93
N ALA A 255 6.78 -8.94 -19.05
CA ALA A 255 6.60 -10.16 -18.30
C ALA A 255 6.36 -11.38 -19.19
N GLU A 256 5.53 -11.25 -20.23
CA GLU A 256 5.28 -12.35 -21.16
C GLU A 256 6.51 -12.63 -22.03
N ARG A 257 7.12 -11.59 -22.62
CA ARG A 257 8.24 -11.77 -23.55
C ARG A 257 9.50 -12.32 -22.90
N LEU A 258 9.76 -11.94 -21.65
CA LEU A 258 10.95 -12.36 -20.91
C LEU A 258 10.65 -13.42 -19.83
N GLY A 259 9.41 -13.88 -19.71
CA GLY A 259 9.01 -14.84 -18.67
C GLY A 259 9.19 -14.29 -17.25
N LEU A 260 9.01 -12.98 -17.05
CA LEU A 260 9.24 -12.34 -15.75
C LEU A 260 8.13 -12.63 -14.77
N GLN A 261 8.52 -12.85 -13.52
CA GLN A 261 7.63 -13.09 -12.41
C GLN A 261 8.10 -12.28 -11.20
N ARG A 262 7.15 -11.98 -10.31
CA ARG A 262 7.45 -11.35 -9.02
C ARG A 262 8.43 -12.22 -8.23
N GLY A 263 9.41 -11.57 -7.59
CA GLY A 263 10.43 -12.20 -6.75
C GLY A 263 11.74 -12.52 -7.48
N LEU A 264 11.75 -12.49 -8.82
CA LEU A 264 12.98 -12.66 -9.60
C LEU A 264 13.99 -11.58 -9.23
N ALA A 265 15.24 -12.00 -9.03
CA ALA A 265 16.34 -11.10 -8.73
C ALA A 265 16.81 -10.35 -9.98
N LEU A 266 17.25 -9.12 -9.78
CA LEU A 266 17.95 -8.31 -10.77
C LEU A 266 19.43 -8.19 -10.37
N LYS A 267 20.30 -8.14 -11.37
CA LYS A 267 21.70 -7.75 -11.19
C LYS A 267 22.00 -6.55 -12.07
N VAL A 268 22.63 -5.54 -11.49
CA VAL A 268 23.15 -4.40 -12.25
C VAL A 268 24.48 -4.79 -12.89
N ILE A 269 24.64 -4.47 -14.17
CA ILE A 269 25.91 -4.54 -14.89
C ILE A 269 26.36 -3.10 -15.17
N ASP A 270 27.51 -2.72 -14.63
CA ASP A 270 28.14 -1.44 -14.97
C ASP A 270 28.56 -1.43 -16.45
N PRO A 271 28.50 -0.27 -17.11
CA PRO A 271 28.83 -0.12 -18.54
C PRO A 271 30.28 -0.49 -18.89
#